data_AF-A0A0N4UZL6-F1
#
_entry.id   AF-A0A0N4UZL6-F1
#
_cell.length_a   1.000
_cell.length_b   1.000
_cell.length_c   1.000
_cell.angle_alpha   90.00
_cell.angle_beta   90.00
_cell.angle_gamma   90.00
#
_symmetry.space_group_name_H-M   'P 1'
#
loop_
_entity.id
_entity.type
_entity.pdbx_description
1 polymer ?
#
loop_
_entity_poly.entity_id
_entity_poly.type
_entity_poly.pdbx_seq_one_letter_code
_entity_poly.pdbx_strand_id
1 'polypeptide(L)'
;MKSFIKVFLQKIFKCAPFESYEFILKAFVLSSSTLETIVEDKYGCRVVQLVLQRSFCLIGSFCSTNLLSLSQEKHASHVVEKAFHSAPEPVLSTMMHEVFEGYECDRDGNDALNVLMFDQYGNYVVQTMIDVALEVKQGIRKGKVEWYNRLVERVNVQQTRLLNFSSGKRIISKLVEVKFKVVKL
;
A
#
# COMPACT_ATOMS: atom_id res chain seq x y z
N MET A 1 6.43 17.41 -29.01
CA MET A 1 7.12 17.86 -27.77
C MET A 1 6.99 16.87 -26.60
N LYS A 2 5.80 16.35 -26.28
CA LYS A 2 5.57 15.42 -25.15
C LYS A 2 6.22 14.02 -25.25
N SER A 3 6.65 13.55 -26.43
CA SER A 3 7.32 12.23 -26.56
C SER A 3 8.86 12.27 -26.43
N PHE A 4 9.48 13.45 -26.55
CA PHE A 4 10.95 13.56 -26.49
C PHE A 4 11.45 13.52 -25.04
N ILE A 5 10.73 14.18 -24.14
CA ILE A 5 10.98 14.14 -22.69
C ILE A 5 10.87 12.71 -22.13
N LYS A 6 9.92 11.90 -22.63
CA LYS A 6 9.78 10.47 -22.30
C LYS A 6 11.06 9.68 -22.56
N VAL A 7 11.62 9.81 -23.76
CA VAL A 7 12.83 9.07 -24.17
C VAL A 7 14.05 9.60 -23.45
N PHE A 8 14.10 10.91 -23.21
CA PHE A 8 15.21 11.59 -22.55
C PHE A 8 15.32 11.20 -21.07
N LEU A 9 14.22 11.27 -20.31
CA LEU A 9 14.18 10.87 -18.89
C LEU A 9 14.40 9.36 -18.73
N GLN A 10 13.83 8.53 -19.61
CA GLN A 10 14.11 7.08 -19.59
C GLN A 10 15.57 6.75 -19.85
N LYS A 11 16.25 7.48 -20.75
CA LYS A 11 17.69 7.28 -21.01
C LYS A 11 18.54 7.75 -19.84
N ILE A 12 18.22 8.88 -19.21
CA ILE A 12 18.96 9.39 -18.05
C ILE A 12 18.86 8.42 -16.87
N PHE A 13 17.65 7.98 -16.50
CA PHE A 13 17.45 7.06 -15.37
C PHE A 13 17.99 5.64 -15.61
N LYS A 14 18.20 5.26 -16.88
CA LYS A 14 18.79 3.96 -17.24
C LYS A 14 20.32 4.00 -17.31
N CYS A 15 20.92 5.16 -17.59
CA CYS A 15 22.36 5.30 -17.83
C CYS A 15 23.13 5.99 -16.69
N ALA A 16 22.46 6.73 -15.79
CA ALA A 16 23.11 7.43 -14.69
C ALA A 16 22.98 6.67 -13.34
N PRO A 17 24.01 6.68 -12.48
CA PRO A 17 23.92 6.21 -11.09
C PRO A 17 22.88 7.01 -10.30
N PHE A 18 22.18 6.34 -9.36
CA PHE A 18 21.08 6.94 -8.59
C PHE A 18 21.53 8.17 -7.79
N GLU A 19 22.74 8.12 -7.25
CA GLU A 19 23.38 9.16 -6.46
C GLU A 19 23.49 10.48 -7.23
N SER A 20 23.55 10.42 -8.56
CA SER A 20 23.70 11.61 -9.42
C SER A 20 22.41 12.43 -9.56
N TYR A 21 21.24 11.84 -9.26
CA TYR A 21 19.94 12.53 -9.38
C TYR A 21 19.07 12.41 -8.12
N GLU A 22 19.60 11.85 -7.03
CA GLU A 22 18.91 11.74 -5.74
C GLU A 22 18.48 13.10 -5.19
N PHE A 23 19.33 14.14 -5.32
CA PHE A 23 19.00 15.49 -4.84
C PHE A 23 17.82 16.11 -5.59
N ILE A 24 17.68 15.78 -6.89
CA ILE A 24 16.56 16.20 -7.73
C ILE A 24 15.31 15.52 -7.22
N LEU A 25 15.34 14.20 -7.04
CA LEU A 25 14.20 13.45 -6.51
C LEU A 25 13.79 13.90 -5.10
N LYS A 26 14.73 14.18 -4.19
CA LYS A 26 14.44 14.77 -2.88
C LYS A 26 13.78 16.14 -3.02
N ALA A 27 14.29 17.02 -3.87
CA ALA A 27 13.70 18.34 -4.11
C ALA A 27 12.29 18.26 -4.75
N PHE A 28 12.03 17.24 -5.58
CA PHE A 28 10.73 17.02 -6.24
C PHE A 28 9.70 16.29 -5.36
N VAL A 29 10.13 15.46 -4.40
CA VAL A 29 9.24 14.70 -3.49
C VAL A 29 8.95 15.49 -2.20
N LEU A 30 9.83 16.40 -1.77
CA LEU A 30 9.65 17.22 -0.56
C LEU A 30 8.71 18.43 -0.75
N SER A 31 8.30 18.76 -1.98
CA SER A 31 7.29 19.80 -2.23
C SER A 31 5.90 19.18 -2.37
N SER A 32 5.09 19.23 -1.31
CA SER A 32 3.75 18.63 -1.25
C SER A 32 2.83 19.01 -2.42
N SER A 33 2.96 20.23 -2.95
CA SER A 33 2.15 20.73 -4.08
C SER A 33 2.54 20.14 -5.44
N THR A 34 3.73 19.56 -5.60
CA THR A 34 4.22 19.03 -6.89
C THR A 34 3.89 17.55 -7.05
N LEU A 35 3.75 16.83 -5.94
CA LEU A 35 3.50 15.40 -5.92
C LEU A 35 2.05 15.07 -6.33
N GLU A 36 1.07 15.87 -5.89
CA GLU A 36 -0.33 15.77 -6.34
C GLU A 36 -0.43 15.90 -7.87
N THR A 37 0.24 16.91 -8.44
CA THR A 37 0.24 17.15 -9.89
C THR A 37 0.93 16.04 -10.68
N ILE A 38 1.94 15.37 -10.11
CA ILE A 38 2.70 14.28 -10.74
C ILE A 38 1.96 12.94 -10.64
N VAL A 39 1.23 12.69 -9.55
CA VAL A 39 0.42 11.48 -9.37
C VAL A 39 -0.83 11.53 -10.25
N GLU A 40 -1.40 12.71 -10.44
CA GLU A 40 -2.51 12.96 -11.38
C GLU A 40 -2.05 12.99 -12.85
N ASP A 41 -0.79 13.32 -13.13
CA ASP A 41 -0.25 13.30 -14.49
C ASP A 41 0.05 11.87 -14.96
N LYS A 42 -0.53 11.52 -16.11
CA LYS A 42 -0.37 10.22 -16.78
C LYS A 42 1.07 9.83 -17.13
N TYR A 43 2.03 10.75 -17.00
CA TYR A 43 3.46 10.50 -17.22
C TYR A 43 4.28 10.48 -15.93
N GLY A 44 3.82 11.16 -14.87
CA GLY A 44 4.48 11.19 -13.58
C GLY A 44 4.46 9.85 -12.85
N CYS A 45 3.38 9.07 -13.03
CA CYS A 45 3.25 7.72 -12.43
C CYS A 45 4.36 6.74 -12.84
N ARG A 46 4.96 6.89 -14.04
CA ARG A 46 6.06 6.01 -14.52
C ARG A 46 7.41 6.40 -13.93
N VAL A 47 7.61 7.70 -13.68
CA VAL A 47 8.80 8.22 -12.99
C VAL A 47 8.73 7.85 -11.52
N VAL A 48 7.55 8.02 -10.90
CA VAL A 48 7.26 7.48 -9.58
C VAL A 48 7.58 5.99 -9.60
N GLN A 49 7.01 5.16 -10.49
CA GLN A 49 7.33 3.71 -10.57
C GLN A 49 8.82 3.35 -10.65
N LEU A 50 9.64 4.12 -11.37
CA LEU A 50 11.10 3.88 -11.44
C LEU A 50 11.81 4.28 -10.15
N VAL A 51 11.35 5.34 -9.49
CA VAL A 51 11.78 5.72 -8.13
C VAL A 51 11.25 4.72 -7.10
N LEU A 52 10.05 4.16 -7.31
CA LEU A 52 9.41 3.12 -6.50
C LEU A 52 10.25 1.84 -6.45
N GLN A 53 10.89 1.51 -7.57
CA GLN A 53 11.70 0.30 -7.68
C GLN A 53 13.07 0.40 -6.99
N ARG A 54 13.55 1.62 -6.70
CA ARG A 54 14.89 1.87 -6.14
C ARG A 54 14.91 2.52 -4.75
N SER A 55 13.75 2.97 -4.25
CA SER A 55 13.67 3.77 -3.00
C SER A 55 12.58 3.26 -2.05
N PHE A 56 12.42 1.95 -1.90
CA PHE A 56 11.37 1.32 -1.07
C PHE A 56 11.27 1.88 0.36
N CYS A 57 12.39 2.31 0.96
CA CYS A 57 12.39 2.95 2.27
C CYS A 57 11.76 4.36 2.28
N LEU A 58 12.00 5.17 1.24
CA LEU A 58 11.47 6.55 1.18
C LEU A 58 9.94 6.56 0.98
N ILE A 59 9.39 5.60 0.25
CA ILE A 59 7.95 5.55 -0.04
C ILE A 59 7.18 5.08 1.16
N GLY A 60 7.64 4.07 1.88
CA GLY A 60 6.92 3.67 3.08
C GLY A 60 6.92 4.78 4.13
N SER A 61 8.01 5.55 4.24
CA SER A 61 8.05 6.78 5.06
C SER A 61 7.13 7.90 4.55
N PHE A 62 6.97 8.06 3.24
CA PHE A 62 6.06 9.05 2.64
C PHE A 62 4.58 8.63 2.73
N CYS A 63 4.30 7.34 2.51
CA CYS A 63 2.97 6.77 2.67
C CYS A 63 2.52 6.86 4.12
N SER A 64 3.44 6.82 5.10
CA SER A 64 3.11 6.73 6.53
C SER A 64 2.33 7.91 7.15
N THR A 65 1.93 8.90 6.34
CA THR A 65 1.09 10.04 6.75
C THR A 65 -0.15 10.25 5.89
N ASN A 66 -0.32 9.49 4.80
CA ASN A 66 -1.38 9.66 3.80
C ASN A 66 -1.94 8.33 3.29
N LEU A 67 -1.65 7.23 3.97
CA LEU A 67 -1.94 5.87 3.50
C LEU A 67 -3.44 5.65 3.25
N LEU A 68 -4.32 6.17 4.09
CA LEU A 68 -5.78 6.09 3.90
C LEU A 68 -6.23 6.80 2.62
N SER A 69 -5.76 8.02 2.37
CA SER A 69 -6.12 8.79 1.17
C SER A 69 -5.56 8.13 -0.09
N LEU A 70 -4.26 7.79 -0.10
CA LEU A 70 -3.61 7.16 -1.26
C LEU A 70 -4.22 5.79 -1.60
N SER A 71 -4.69 5.04 -0.61
CA SER A 71 -5.34 3.74 -0.83
C SER A 71 -6.70 3.84 -1.51
N GLN A 72 -7.36 4.99 -1.40
CA GLN A 72 -8.65 5.27 -2.05
C GLN A 72 -8.49 5.87 -3.46
N GLU A 73 -7.26 6.05 -3.94
CA GLU A 73 -6.97 6.57 -5.27
C GLU A 73 -6.69 5.44 -6.26
N LYS A 74 -7.30 5.50 -7.44
CA LYS A 74 -7.23 4.45 -8.47
C LYS A 74 -5.80 4.03 -8.84
N HIS A 75 -4.90 4.99 -8.91
CA HIS A 75 -3.51 4.76 -9.34
C HIS A 75 -2.54 4.68 -8.16
N ALA A 76 -2.79 5.43 -7.09
CA ALA A 76 -1.92 5.40 -5.91
C ALA A 76 -2.14 4.15 -5.05
N SER A 77 -3.34 3.56 -5.04
CA SER A 77 -3.60 2.28 -4.37
C SER A 77 -2.62 1.18 -4.79
N HIS A 78 -2.31 1.07 -6.09
CA HIS A 78 -1.30 0.14 -6.60
C HIS A 78 0.12 0.39 -6.07
N VAL A 79 0.45 1.66 -5.82
CA VAL A 79 1.72 2.04 -5.20
C VAL A 79 1.74 1.59 -3.74
N VAL A 80 0.64 1.78 -3.03
CA VAL A 80 0.48 1.34 -1.63
C VAL A 80 0.53 -0.18 -1.52
N GLU A 81 -0.16 -0.92 -2.39
CA GLU A 81 -0.09 -2.38 -2.47
C GLU A 81 1.37 -2.86 -2.66
N LYS A 82 2.10 -2.22 -3.58
CA LYS A 82 3.50 -2.56 -3.84
C LYS A 82 4.41 -2.21 -2.67
N ALA A 83 4.13 -1.11 -1.98
CA ALA A 83 4.84 -0.70 -0.77
C ALA A 83 4.65 -1.75 0.34
N PHE A 84 3.43 -2.20 0.63
CA PHE A 84 3.18 -3.28 1.59
C PHE A 84 3.94 -4.57 1.25
N HIS A 85 3.99 -4.96 -0.02
CA HIS A 85 4.73 -6.16 -0.45
C HIS A 85 6.25 -6.04 -0.24
N SER A 86 6.81 -4.84 -0.39
CA SER A 86 8.26 -4.68 -0.55
C SER A 86 8.94 -3.97 0.63
N ALA A 87 8.16 -3.36 1.53
CA ALA A 87 8.68 -2.60 2.66
C ALA A 87 9.47 -3.49 3.65
N PRO A 88 10.61 -3.00 4.17
CA PRO A 88 11.29 -3.67 5.27
C PRO A 88 10.43 -3.62 6.55
N GLU A 89 10.68 -4.52 7.49
CA GLU A 89 9.84 -4.69 8.69
C GLU A 89 9.57 -3.39 9.46
N PRO A 90 10.55 -2.50 9.73
CA PRO A 90 10.27 -1.28 10.49
C PRO A 90 9.25 -0.37 9.81
N VAL A 91 9.39 -0.24 8.48
CA VAL A 91 8.51 0.58 7.65
C VAL A 91 7.13 -0.07 7.52
N LEU A 92 7.10 -1.40 7.33
CA LEU A 92 5.87 -2.18 7.32
C LEU A 92 5.10 -2.04 8.64
N SER A 93 5.80 -2.04 9.78
CA SER A 93 5.18 -1.84 11.08
C SER A 93 4.56 -0.45 11.21
N THR A 94 5.23 0.59 10.71
CA THR A 94 4.66 1.95 10.68
C THR A 94 3.41 2.00 9.81
N MET A 95 3.45 1.43 8.60
CA MET A 95 2.30 1.39 7.69
C MET A 95 1.11 0.62 8.27
N MET A 96 1.35 -0.55 8.88
CA MET A 96 0.31 -1.31 9.56
C MET A 96 -0.29 -0.53 10.74
N HIS A 97 0.56 0.08 11.56
CA HIS A 97 0.12 0.90 12.69
C HIS A 97 -0.75 2.07 12.25
N GLU A 98 -0.36 2.78 11.19
CA GLU A 98 -1.12 3.91 10.67
C GLU A 98 -2.53 3.49 10.22
N VAL A 99 -2.70 2.38 9.49
CA VAL A 99 -4.03 1.91 9.10
C VAL A 99 -4.87 1.50 10.31
N PHE A 100 -4.25 0.91 11.32
CA PHE A 100 -4.97 0.41 12.49
C PHE A 100 -5.32 1.47 13.52
N GLU A 101 -4.47 2.49 13.69
CA GLU A 101 -4.50 3.42 14.83
C GLU A 101 -4.13 4.86 14.45
N GLY A 102 -3.67 5.12 13.22
CA GLY A 102 -3.17 6.43 12.80
C GLY A 102 -4.24 7.42 12.33
N TYR A 103 -5.51 7.02 12.31
CA TYR A 103 -6.62 7.83 11.82
C TYR A 103 -7.76 7.89 12.84
N GLU A 104 -8.34 9.07 13.01
CA GLU A 104 -9.61 9.23 13.70
C GLU A 104 -10.74 8.61 12.86
N CYS A 105 -11.81 8.17 13.53
CA CYS A 105 -12.98 7.66 12.84
C CYS A 105 -13.67 8.77 12.03
N ASP A 106 -14.32 8.37 10.92
CA ASP A 106 -15.18 9.26 10.15
C ASP A 106 -16.47 9.63 10.91
N ARG A 107 -17.34 10.42 10.26
CA ARG A 107 -18.62 10.87 10.83
C ARG A 107 -19.58 9.72 11.19
N ASP A 108 -19.41 8.56 10.55
CA ASP A 108 -20.23 7.38 10.76
C ASP A 108 -19.57 6.40 11.76
N GLY A 109 -18.45 6.79 12.37
CA GLY A 109 -17.71 5.98 13.33
C GLY A 109 -16.83 4.90 12.70
N ASN A 110 -16.59 4.96 11.38
CA ASN A 110 -15.70 4.01 10.72
C ASN A 110 -14.25 4.47 10.85
N ASP A 111 -13.39 3.58 11.35
CA ASP A 111 -11.95 3.77 11.27
C ASP A 111 -11.41 3.49 9.85
N ALA A 112 -10.12 3.79 9.64
CA ALA A 112 -9.47 3.65 8.34
C ALA A 112 -9.60 2.23 7.75
N LEU A 113 -9.45 1.18 8.56
CA LEU A 113 -9.58 -0.19 8.07
C LEU A 113 -11.02 -0.50 7.61
N ASN A 114 -12.05 -0.03 8.33
CA ASN A 114 -13.44 -0.15 7.87
C ASN A 114 -13.66 0.58 6.55
N VAL A 115 -13.19 1.83 6.44
CA VAL A 115 -13.30 2.60 5.19
C VAL A 115 -12.68 1.84 4.03
N LEU A 116 -11.44 1.36 4.19
CA LEU A 116 -10.71 0.67 3.11
C LEU A 116 -11.33 -0.67 2.71
N MET A 117 -11.91 -1.43 3.64
CA MET A 117 -12.56 -2.71 3.31
C MET A 117 -13.72 -2.56 2.33
N PHE A 118 -14.44 -1.44 2.39
CA PHE A 118 -15.61 -1.18 1.56
C PHE A 118 -15.36 -0.18 0.43
N ASP A 119 -14.17 0.41 0.35
CA ASP A 119 -13.77 1.28 -0.75
C ASP A 119 -13.52 0.51 -2.06
N GLN A 120 -13.79 1.14 -3.21
CA GLN A 120 -13.65 0.56 -4.54
C GLN A 120 -12.19 0.23 -4.95
N TYR A 121 -11.19 0.89 -4.37
CA TYR A 121 -9.76 0.65 -4.59
C TYR A 121 -9.05 0.16 -3.31
N GLY A 122 -9.38 0.72 -2.16
CA GLY A 122 -8.81 0.38 -0.85
C GLY A 122 -8.98 -1.09 -0.48
N ASN A 123 -10.03 -1.76 -0.97
CA ASN A 123 -10.24 -3.18 -0.69
C ASN A 123 -9.10 -4.07 -1.20
N TYR A 124 -8.37 -3.65 -2.25
CA TYR A 124 -7.19 -4.36 -2.75
C TYR A 124 -5.98 -4.16 -1.83
N VAL A 125 -5.86 -2.97 -1.23
CA VAL A 125 -4.85 -2.70 -0.20
C VAL A 125 -5.10 -3.57 1.03
N VAL A 126 -6.34 -3.72 1.49
CA VAL A 126 -6.68 -4.62 2.62
C VAL A 126 -6.36 -6.08 2.29
N GLN A 127 -6.68 -6.55 1.08
CA GLN A 127 -6.31 -7.90 0.64
C GLN A 127 -4.79 -8.10 0.65
N THR A 128 -4.03 -7.09 0.21
CA THR A 128 -2.57 -7.09 0.28
C THR A 128 -2.05 -7.12 1.73
N MET A 129 -2.66 -6.35 2.64
CA MET A 129 -2.31 -6.39 4.06
C MET A 129 -2.52 -7.79 4.65
N ILE A 130 -3.60 -8.48 4.27
CA ILE A 130 -3.87 -9.86 4.68
C ILE A 130 -2.80 -10.82 4.17
N ASP A 131 -2.40 -10.69 2.90
CA ASP A 131 -1.34 -11.53 2.31
C ASP A 131 -0.01 -11.36 3.06
N VAL A 132 0.38 -10.11 3.33
CA VAL A 132 1.60 -9.81 4.09
C VAL A 132 1.51 -10.32 5.53
N ALA A 133 0.37 -10.12 6.20
CA ALA A 133 0.17 -10.61 7.56
C ALA A 133 0.21 -12.15 7.62
N LEU A 134 -0.22 -12.83 6.56
CA LEU A 134 -0.12 -14.28 6.42
C LEU A 134 1.32 -14.76 6.24
N GLU A 135 2.11 -14.10 5.39
CA GLU A 135 3.54 -14.37 5.26
C GLU A 135 4.27 -14.24 6.60
N VAL A 136 3.92 -13.21 7.37
CA VAL A 136 4.46 -12.98 8.72
C VAL A 136 4.05 -14.11 9.67
N LYS A 137 2.77 -14.46 9.70
CA LYS A 137 2.25 -15.56 10.53
C LYS A 137 2.90 -16.91 10.19
N GLN A 138 3.24 -17.14 8.92
CA GLN A 138 3.90 -18.36 8.45
C GLN A 138 5.43 -18.35 8.67
N GLY A 139 6.00 -17.25 9.18
CA GLY A 139 7.43 -17.09 9.38
C GLY A 139 8.23 -16.86 8.09
N ILE A 140 7.57 -16.61 6.96
CA ILE A 140 8.21 -16.30 5.66
C ILE A 140 8.79 -14.89 5.67
N ARG A 141 8.12 -13.96 6.38
CA ARG A 141 8.50 -12.55 6.46
C ARG A 141 8.59 -12.09 7.91
N LYS A 142 9.54 -11.20 8.21
CA LYS A 142 9.66 -10.57 9.54
C LYS A 142 8.49 -9.61 9.78
N GLY A 143 7.93 -9.62 10.98
CA GLY A 143 6.84 -8.72 11.39
C GLY A 143 6.13 -9.21 12.65
N LYS A 144 4.95 -8.64 12.91
CA LYS A 144 4.13 -8.92 14.09
C LYS A 144 2.94 -9.81 13.73
N VAL A 145 2.77 -10.94 14.42
CA VAL A 145 1.67 -11.89 14.17
C VAL A 145 0.31 -11.28 14.51
N GLU A 146 0.30 -10.29 15.40
CA GLU A 146 -0.86 -9.53 15.84
C GLU A 146 -1.59 -8.84 14.67
N TRP A 147 -0.87 -8.45 13.61
CA TRP A 147 -1.49 -7.86 12.42
C TRP A 147 -2.55 -8.79 11.80
N TYR A 148 -2.23 -10.08 11.71
CA TYR A 148 -3.16 -11.07 11.19
C TYR A 148 -4.39 -11.22 12.10
N ASN A 149 -4.17 -11.29 13.41
CA ASN A 149 -5.25 -11.48 14.38
C ASN A 149 -6.25 -10.29 14.35
N ARG A 150 -5.74 -9.06 14.28
CA ARG A 150 -6.58 -7.86 14.16
C ARG A 150 -7.38 -7.82 12.87
N LEU A 151 -6.77 -8.20 11.74
CA LEU A 151 -7.48 -8.29 10.45
C LEU A 151 -8.59 -9.35 10.51
N VAL A 152 -8.33 -10.52 11.11
CA VAL A 152 -9.35 -11.58 11.29
C VAL A 152 -10.49 -11.10 12.17
N GLU A 153 -10.19 -10.52 13.32
CA GLU A 153 -11.19 -9.97 14.23
C GLU A 153 -12.09 -8.97 13.52
N ARG A 154 -11.48 -8.04 12.77
CA ARG A 154 -12.24 -7.02 12.04
C ARG A 154 -13.13 -7.61 10.95
N VAL A 155 -12.61 -8.54 10.15
CA VAL A 155 -13.38 -9.19 9.09
C VAL A 155 -14.53 -10.00 9.67
N ASN A 156 -14.35 -10.67 10.81
CA ASN A 156 -15.42 -11.40 11.49
C ASN A 156 -16.54 -10.45 11.95
N VAL A 157 -16.21 -9.29 12.53
CA VAL A 157 -17.20 -8.29 12.94
C VAL A 157 -18.02 -7.78 11.75
N GLN A 158 -17.38 -7.56 10.61
CA GLN A 158 -18.04 -7.04 9.40
C GLN A 158 -18.53 -8.12 8.43
N GLN A 159 -18.45 -9.41 8.81
CA GLN A 159 -18.62 -10.55 7.90
C GLN A 159 -19.94 -10.50 7.12
N THR A 160 -21.06 -10.24 7.79
CA THR A 160 -22.38 -10.17 7.16
C THR A 160 -22.45 -9.09 6.09
N ARG A 161 -21.85 -7.92 6.33
CA ARG A 161 -21.81 -6.82 5.33
C ARG A 161 -20.87 -7.16 4.18
N LEU A 162 -19.70 -7.72 4.48
CA LEU A 162 -18.70 -8.09 3.46
C LEU A 162 -19.24 -9.13 2.47
N LEU A 163 -20.09 -10.06 2.90
CA LEU A 163 -20.72 -11.05 2.02
C LEU A 163 -21.61 -10.43 0.93
N ASN A 164 -22.03 -9.18 1.09
CA ASN A 164 -22.81 -8.46 0.07
C ASN A 164 -21.94 -7.90 -1.06
N PHE A 165 -20.61 -7.92 -0.92
CA PHE A 165 -19.67 -7.37 -1.90
C PHE A 165 -18.75 -8.46 -2.46
N SER A 166 -18.45 -8.39 -3.76
CA SER A 166 -17.48 -9.31 -4.40
C SER A 166 -16.08 -9.19 -3.77
N SER A 167 -15.66 -7.98 -3.41
CA SER A 167 -14.41 -7.71 -2.68
C SER A 167 -14.44 -8.34 -1.28
N GLY A 168 -15.55 -8.18 -0.55
CA GLY A 168 -15.71 -8.75 0.79
C GLY A 168 -15.67 -10.28 0.81
N LYS A 169 -16.29 -10.94 -0.18
CA LYS A 169 -16.16 -12.42 -0.35
C LYS A 169 -14.71 -12.85 -0.55
N ARG A 170 -13.92 -12.09 -1.32
CA ARG A 170 -12.48 -12.37 -1.53
C ARG A 170 -11.66 -12.16 -0.26
N ILE A 171 -11.91 -11.08 0.48
CA ILE A 171 -11.29 -10.78 1.78
C ILE A 171 -11.52 -11.96 2.74
N ILE A 172 -12.77 -12.42 2.88
CA ILE A 172 -13.12 -13.57 3.73
C ILE A 172 -12.40 -14.83 3.26
N SER A 173 -12.41 -15.12 1.95
CA SER A 173 -11.77 -16.32 1.39
C SER A 173 -10.27 -16.41 1.72
N LYS A 174 -9.54 -15.29 1.63
CA LYS A 174 -8.10 -15.24 1.96
C LYS A 174 -7.81 -15.62 3.41
N LEU A 175 -8.72 -15.30 4.34
CA LEU A 175 -8.57 -15.66 5.74
C LEU A 175 -8.95 -17.12 6.02
N VAL A 176 -9.88 -17.69 5.25
CA VAL A 176 -10.37 -19.08 5.41
C VAL A 176 -9.38 -20.11 4.85
N GLU A 177 -8.68 -19.83 3.74
CA GLU A 177 -7.74 -20.77 3.12
C GLU A 177 -6.60 -21.23 4.04
N VAL A 178 -6.34 -20.50 5.13
CA VAL A 178 -5.28 -20.82 6.09
C VAL A 178 -5.73 -21.84 7.13
N LYS A 179 -7.02 -21.94 7.44
CA LYS A 179 -7.53 -22.97 8.36
C LYS A 179 -7.38 -24.39 7.79
N PHE A 180 -7.36 -24.56 6.48
CA PHE A 180 -7.23 -25.89 5.84
C PHE A 180 -5.79 -26.35 5.58
N LYS A 181 -4.82 -25.43 5.53
CA LYS A 181 -3.40 -25.79 5.34
C LYS A 181 -2.72 -26.26 6.64
N VAL A 182 -3.19 -25.80 7.80
CA VAL A 182 -2.59 -26.15 9.10
C VAL A 182 -3.06 -27.53 9.61
N VAL A 183 -4.22 -28.03 9.17
CA VAL A 183 -4.75 -29.35 9.59
C VAL A 183 -4.14 -30.51 8.78
N LYS A 184 -3.29 -30.24 7.78
CA LYS A 184 -2.66 -31.25 6.92
C LYS A 184 -1.17 -31.50 7.21
N LEU A 185 -0.65 -31.05 8.35
CA LEU A 185 0.69 -31.39 8.83
C LEU A 185 0.60 -32.19 10.12
#